data_AF-A0A503HDQ4-F1
#
_entry.id   AF-A0A503HDQ4-F1
#
_cell.length_a   1.000
_cell.length_b   1.000
_cell.length_c   1.000
_cell.angle_alpha   90.00
_cell.angle_beta   90.00
_cell.angle_gamma   90.00
#
_symmetry.space_group_name_H-M   'P 1'
#
loop_
_entity.id
_entity.type
_entity.pdbx_description
1 polymer ?
#
loop_
_entity_poly.entity_id
_entity_poly.type
_entity_poly.pdbx_seq_one_letter_code
_entity_poly.pdbx_strand_id
1 'polypeptide(L)'
;MTDFIRLKAKYPDLILTTMTFQCGAGWELVLDQYFSEVVRALPADTRLRVYQKYGSLRIDATAAGTVTPEIRLALDRAEILANSRSYRFCEACGKPGSLRDKQWLYVGCEDHADGAAALPPDEGGIRQDGVAYEYDEDADDLVVVQEEREGG
;
A
#
# COMPACT_ATOMS: atom_id res chain seq x y z
N MET A 1 5.97 -11.74 -14.55
CA MET A 1 5.42 -10.40 -14.27
C MET A 1 3.93 -10.47 -14.47
N THR A 2 3.15 -10.10 -13.45
CA THR A 2 1.68 -10.08 -13.51
C THR A 2 1.25 -8.82 -14.25
N ASP A 3 0.35 -8.96 -15.22
CA ASP A 3 -0.02 -7.83 -16.10
C ASP A 3 -1.16 -6.96 -15.55
N PHE A 4 -1.84 -7.40 -14.48
CA PHE A 4 -2.93 -6.69 -13.79
C PHE A 4 -3.95 -6.04 -14.75
N ILE A 5 -4.37 -6.81 -15.77
CA ILE A 5 -5.22 -6.35 -16.89
C ILE A 5 -6.50 -5.67 -16.39
N ARG A 6 -7.09 -6.19 -15.31
CA ARG A 6 -8.31 -5.64 -14.70
C ARG A 6 -8.09 -4.23 -14.14
N LEU A 7 -6.99 -4.01 -13.44
CA LEU A 7 -6.64 -2.69 -12.90
C LEU A 7 -6.37 -1.71 -14.04
N LYS A 8 -5.59 -2.11 -15.05
CA LYS A 8 -5.32 -1.30 -16.24
C LYS A 8 -6.61 -0.87 -16.96
N ALA A 9 -7.59 -1.75 -17.06
CA ALA A 9 -8.89 -1.44 -17.66
C ALA A 9 -9.76 -0.54 -16.78
N LYS A 10 -9.68 -0.68 -15.46
CA LYS A 10 -10.48 0.10 -14.49
C LYS A 10 -9.94 1.51 -14.27
N TYR A 11 -8.62 1.69 -14.30
CA TYR A 11 -7.94 2.97 -14.07
C TYR A 11 -7.00 3.35 -15.22
N PRO A 12 -7.50 3.50 -16.46
CA PRO A 12 -6.66 3.77 -17.62
C PRO A 12 -5.92 5.12 -17.54
N ASP A 13 -6.47 6.09 -16.79
CA ASP A 13 -5.87 7.41 -16.61
C ASP A 13 -4.71 7.41 -15.60
N LEU A 14 -4.69 6.45 -14.66
CA LEU A 14 -3.62 6.30 -13.66
C LEU A 14 -2.57 5.27 -14.08
N ILE A 15 -3.01 4.19 -14.72
CA ILE A 15 -2.19 3.03 -15.02
C ILE A 15 -1.97 2.98 -16.53
N LEU A 16 -0.83 3.52 -16.96
CA LEU A 16 -0.43 3.45 -18.36
C LEU A 16 -0.35 1.99 -18.82
N THR A 17 -0.72 1.71 -20.07
CA THR A 17 -0.68 0.35 -20.63
C THR A 17 0.72 -0.27 -20.54
N THR A 18 1.75 0.57 -20.66
CA THR A 18 3.18 0.19 -20.57
C THR A 18 3.69 0.07 -19.14
N MET A 19 2.89 0.43 -18.13
CA MET A 19 3.28 0.31 -16.73
C MET A 19 3.42 -1.16 -16.33
N THR A 20 4.49 -1.45 -15.59
CA THR A 20 4.79 -2.78 -15.07
C THR A 20 4.67 -2.79 -13.55
N PHE A 21 4.10 -3.87 -13.02
CA PHE A 21 4.00 -4.08 -11.57
C PHE A 21 5.08 -5.06 -11.13
N GLN A 22 5.90 -4.64 -10.16
CA GLN A 22 6.97 -5.46 -9.59
C GLN A 22 6.54 -6.04 -8.24
N CYS A 23 5.36 -6.64 -8.21
CA CYS A 23 4.74 -7.19 -7.01
C CYS A 23 3.89 -8.42 -7.33
N GLY A 24 3.47 -9.14 -6.29
CA GLY A 24 2.67 -10.37 -6.42
C GLY A 24 1.21 -10.11 -6.84
N ALA A 25 0.63 -11.04 -7.60
CA ALA A 25 -0.74 -10.94 -8.13
C ALA A 25 -1.82 -10.89 -7.04
N GLY A 26 -1.54 -11.46 -5.86
CA GLY A 26 -2.45 -11.49 -4.72
C GLY A 26 -2.78 -10.11 -4.16
N TRP A 27 -1.99 -9.09 -4.48
CA TRP A 27 -2.25 -7.71 -4.05
C TRP A 27 -3.13 -6.91 -5.01
N GLU A 28 -3.79 -7.56 -5.98
CA GLU A 28 -4.73 -6.88 -6.90
C GLU A 28 -5.81 -6.08 -6.13
N LEU A 29 -6.34 -6.63 -5.03
CA LEU A 29 -7.35 -5.95 -4.20
C LEU A 29 -6.78 -4.72 -3.47
N VAL A 30 -5.58 -4.85 -2.88
CA VAL A 30 -4.90 -3.74 -2.19
C VAL A 30 -4.62 -2.59 -3.16
N LEU A 31 -4.19 -2.93 -4.38
CA LEU A 31 -3.98 -1.95 -5.45
C LEU A 31 -5.29 -1.33 -5.91
N ASP A 32 -6.37 -2.11 -6.05
CA ASP A 32 -7.68 -1.58 -6.41
C ASP A 32 -8.17 -0.54 -5.40
N GLN A 33 -8.05 -0.84 -4.10
CA GLN A 33 -8.41 0.08 -3.02
C GLN A 33 -7.58 1.37 -3.09
N TYR A 34 -6.25 1.25 -3.19
CA TYR A 34 -5.35 2.40 -3.34
C TYR A 34 -5.75 3.28 -4.53
N PHE A 35 -5.91 2.71 -5.73
CA PHE A 35 -6.26 3.49 -6.92
C PHE A 35 -7.63 4.15 -6.79
N SER A 36 -8.60 3.48 -6.14
CA SER A 36 -9.92 4.06 -5.90
C SER A 36 -9.89 5.30 -4.99
N GLU A 37 -8.95 5.35 -4.03
CA GLU A 37 -8.75 6.47 -3.12
C GLU A 37 -8.06 7.64 -3.83
N VAL A 38 -7.01 7.36 -4.60
CA VAL A 38 -6.16 8.41 -5.18
C VAL A 38 -6.63 8.94 -6.53
N VAL A 39 -7.49 8.21 -7.26
CA VAL A 39 -7.94 8.61 -8.63
C VAL A 39 -8.61 9.98 -8.67
N ARG A 40 -9.23 10.41 -7.57
CA ARG A 40 -9.87 11.73 -7.49
C ARG A 40 -8.92 12.84 -7.08
N ALA A 41 -7.80 12.49 -6.43
CA ALA A 41 -6.84 13.44 -5.88
C ALA A 41 -5.64 13.67 -6.81
N LEU A 42 -5.28 12.66 -7.63
CA LEU A 42 -4.10 12.71 -8.48
C LEU A 42 -4.31 13.57 -9.73
N PRO A 43 -3.36 14.46 -10.06
CA PRO A 43 -3.29 15.06 -11.38
C PRO A 43 -3.16 13.99 -12.48
N ALA A 44 -3.77 14.24 -13.64
CA ALA A 44 -3.81 13.31 -14.77
C ALA A 44 -2.42 12.86 -15.28
N ASP A 45 -1.39 13.69 -15.11
CA ASP A 45 0.00 13.39 -15.52
C ASP A 45 0.86 12.74 -14.42
N THR A 46 0.22 12.16 -13.40
CA THR A 46 0.95 11.46 -12.34
C THR A 46 1.53 10.14 -12.84
N ARG A 47 2.84 9.96 -12.63
CA ARG A 47 3.52 8.69 -12.89
C ARG A 47 3.57 7.87 -11.62
N LEU A 48 3.12 6.62 -11.71
CA LEU A 48 3.11 5.67 -10.60
C LEU A 48 4.17 4.59 -10.80
N ARG A 49 4.82 4.19 -9.72
CA ARG A 49 5.69 3.00 -9.67
C ARG A 49 5.22 2.09 -8.55
N VAL A 50 4.92 0.84 -8.89
CA VAL A 50 4.43 -0.16 -7.93
C VAL A 50 5.43 -1.30 -7.83
N TYR A 51 5.92 -1.57 -6.63
CA TYR A 51 6.94 -2.59 -6.38
C TYR A 51 6.83 -3.17 -4.97
N GLN A 52 7.40 -4.36 -4.79
CA GLN A 52 7.56 -4.96 -3.47
C GLN A 52 8.88 -4.51 -2.84
N LYS A 53 8.85 -4.21 -1.53
CA LYS A 53 10.06 -3.99 -0.73
C LYS A 53 9.81 -4.42 0.72
N TYR A 54 10.71 -5.24 1.26
CA TYR A 54 10.64 -5.74 2.66
C TYR A 54 9.30 -6.42 3.00
N GLY A 55 8.76 -7.20 2.07
CA GLY A 55 7.52 -7.93 2.27
C GLY A 55 6.24 -7.11 2.12
N SER A 56 6.34 -5.81 1.81
CA SER A 56 5.18 -4.96 1.57
C SER A 56 5.20 -4.25 0.24
N LEU A 57 4.03 -3.77 -0.15
CA LEU A 57 3.79 -2.97 -1.32
C LEU A 57 4.31 -1.55 -1.10
N ARG A 58 5.03 -1.03 -2.07
CA ARG A 58 5.44 0.36 -2.18
C ARG A 58 4.90 0.94 -3.47
N ILE A 59 4.36 2.15 -3.35
CA ILE A 59 3.81 2.89 -4.47
C ILE A 59 4.45 4.28 -4.42
N ASP A 60 5.22 4.63 -5.45
CA ASP A 60 5.77 5.98 -5.56
C ASP A 60 4.91 6.77 -6.56
N ALA A 61 4.31 7.87 -6.13
CA ALA A 61 3.61 8.80 -7.01
C ALA A 61 4.45 10.05 -7.34
N THR A 62 4.76 10.23 -8.63
CA THR A 62 5.47 11.41 -9.13
C THR A 62 4.53 12.24 -10.01
N ALA A 63 3.93 13.28 -9.43
CA ALA A 63 3.09 14.22 -10.16
C ALA A 63 3.93 15.21 -10.99
N ALA A 64 3.51 15.46 -12.23
CA ALA A 64 4.12 16.50 -13.08
C ALA A 64 3.57 17.92 -12.79
N GLY A 65 2.41 18.02 -12.14
CA GLY A 65 1.74 19.28 -11.80
C GLY A 65 1.94 19.72 -10.35
N THR A 66 1.31 20.84 -9.98
CA THR A 66 1.29 21.33 -8.59
C THR A 66 0.50 20.37 -7.70
N VAL A 67 1.18 19.78 -6.72
CA VAL A 67 0.58 18.98 -5.65
C VAL A 67 0.37 19.92 -4.46
N THR A 68 -0.88 20.17 -4.10
CA THR A 68 -1.18 20.91 -2.86
C THR A 68 -0.82 20.07 -1.64
N PRO A 69 -0.58 20.69 -0.46
CA PRO A 69 -0.34 19.94 0.77
C PRO A 69 -1.45 18.93 1.08
N GLU A 70 -2.70 19.27 0.80
CA GLU A 70 -3.86 18.38 1.00
C GLU A 70 -3.79 17.13 0.10
N ILE A 71 -3.41 17.29 -1.17
CA ILE A 71 -3.22 16.16 -2.08
C ILE A 71 -2.04 15.31 -1.62
N ARG A 72 -0.93 15.94 -1.20
CA ARG A 72 0.22 15.22 -0.66
C ARG A 72 -0.17 14.36 0.54
N LEU A 73 -0.89 14.94 1.50
CA LEU A 73 -1.36 14.25 2.70
C LEU A 73 -2.25 13.05 2.35
N ALA A 74 -3.19 13.22 1.40
CA ALA A 74 -4.05 12.15 0.94
C ALA A 74 -3.27 11.02 0.25
N LEU A 75 -2.24 11.35 -0.53
CA LEU A 75 -1.38 10.36 -1.18
C LEU A 75 -0.56 9.58 -0.19
N ASP A 76 0.12 10.26 0.72
CA ASP A 76 0.91 9.64 1.76
C ASP A 76 0.03 8.69 2.61
N ARG A 77 -1.18 9.13 2.98
CA ARG A 77 -2.15 8.29 3.70
C ARG A 77 -2.52 7.03 2.91
N ALA A 78 -2.85 7.18 1.63
CA ALA A 78 -3.20 6.05 0.77
C ALA A 78 -2.01 5.08 0.58
N GLU A 79 -0.79 5.59 0.42
CA GLU A 79 0.43 4.79 0.30
C GLU A 79 0.70 3.97 1.56
N ILE A 80 0.50 4.59 2.73
CA ILE A 80 0.61 3.94 4.03
C ILE A 80 -0.46 2.86 4.19
N LEU A 81 -1.72 3.14 3.86
CA LEU A 81 -2.80 2.14 3.90
C LEU A 81 -2.49 0.96 2.98
N ALA A 82 -2.05 1.22 1.74
CA ALA A 82 -1.66 0.18 0.81
C ALA A 82 -0.49 -0.68 1.35
N ASN A 83 0.48 -0.05 2.01
CA ASN A 83 1.57 -0.73 2.68
C ASN A 83 1.05 -1.64 3.81
N SER A 84 0.25 -1.11 4.74
CA SER A 84 -0.34 -1.84 5.87
C SER A 84 -1.23 -2.99 5.43
N ARG A 85 -2.08 -2.78 4.42
CA ARG A 85 -2.93 -3.83 3.83
C ARG A 85 -2.09 -4.94 3.22
N SER A 86 -1.03 -4.60 2.48
CA SER A 86 -0.18 -5.61 1.83
C SER A 86 0.51 -6.57 2.82
N TYR A 87 0.78 -6.13 4.06
CA TYR A 87 1.31 -6.99 5.13
C TYR A 87 0.34 -8.09 5.60
N ARG A 88 -0.94 -7.95 5.27
CA ARG A 88 -2.04 -8.82 5.74
C ARG A 88 -2.57 -9.77 4.69
N PHE A 89 -2.21 -9.55 3.42
CA PHE A 89 -2.68 -10.37 2.30
C PHE A 89 -1.51 -11.04 1.60
N CYS A 90 -1.66 -12.34 1.34
CA CYS A 90 -0.67 -13.14 0.64
C CYS A 90 -0.38 -12.56 -0.75
N GLU A 91 0.90 -12.31 -1.06
CA GLU A 91 1.31 -11.72 -2.33
C GLU A 91 1.03 -12.65 -3.53
N ALA A 92 0.90 -13.97 -3.30
CA ALA A 92 0.65 -14.94 -4.35
C ALA A 92 -0.85 -15.08 -4.69
N CYS A 93 -1.73 -15.12 -3.70
CA CYS A 93 -3.15 -15.47 -3.90
C CYS A 93 -4.18 -14.51 -3.29
N GLY A 94 -3.74 -13.51 -2.51
CA GLY A 94 -4.62 -12.50 -1.91
C GLY A 94 -5.45 -12.97 -0.71
N LYS A 95 -5.31 -14.23 -0.27
CA LYS A 95 -5.88 -14.68 1.01
C LYS A 95 -5.19 -13.97 2.19
N PRO A 96 -5.84 -13.89 3.38
CA PRO A 96 -5.17 -13.46 4.60
C PRO A 96 -3.86 -14.23 4.82
N GLY A 97 -2.81 -13.49 5.15
CA GLY A 97 -1.46 -14.00 5.32
C GLY A 97 -0.69 -13.16 6.33
N SER A 98 0.53 -13.60 6.60
CA SER A 98 1.42 -12.90 7.53
C SER A 98 2.78 -12.69 6.90
N LEU A 99 3.51 -11.71 7.40
CA LEU A 99 4.90 -11.51 7.04
C LEU A 99 5.72 -12.76 7.41
N ARG A 100 6.60 -13.17 6.53
CA ARG A 100 7.46 -14.34 6.69
C ARG A 100 8.86 -14.00 6.22
N ASP A 101 9.83 -14.71 6.79
CA ASP A 101 11.24 -14.62 6.40
C ASP A 101 11.77 -15.99 6.02
N LYS A 102 12.45 -16.05 4.88
CA LYS A 102 13.11 -17.25 4.36
C LYS A 102 14.45 -16.88 3.73
N GLN A 103 14.40 -16.17 2.61
CA GLN A 103 15.56 -15.62 1.89
C GLN A 103 15.37 -14.14 1.57
N TRP A 104 14.12 -13.70 1.52
CA TRP A 104 13.67 -12.32 1.47
C TRP A 104 12.38 -12.24 2.29
N LEU A 105 12.01 -11.04 2.73
CA LEU A 105 10.72 -10.79 3.39
C LEU A 105 9.60 -10.82 2.36
N TYR A 106 8.52 -11.55 2.67
CA TYR A 106 7.32 -11.67 1.85
C TYR A 106 6.10 -11.97 2.72
N VAL A 107 4.89 -11.77 2.18
CA VAL A 107 3.64 -12.08 2.89
C VAL A 107 3.00 -13.32 2.28
N GLY A 108 2.87 -14.37 3.09
CA GLY A 108 2.35 -15.67 2.68
C GLY A 108 1.19 -16.12 3.57
N CYS A 109 0.14 -16.67 2.96
CA CYS A 109 -0.83 -17.50 3.68
C CYS A 109 -0.17 -18.85 4.03
N GLU A 110 -0.82 -19.69 4.84
CA GLU A 110 -0.28 -21.01 5.22
C GLU A 110 0.07 -21.88 3.99
N ASP A 111 -0.79 -21.88 2.96
CA ASP A 111 -0.55 -22.61 1.70
C ASP A 111 0.72 -22.14 0.96
N HIS A 112 1.08 -20.86 1.10
CA HIS A 112 2.24 -20.23 0.45
C HIS A 112 3.32 -19.84 1.46
N ALA A 113 3.30 -20.46 2.64
CA ALA A 113 4.29 -20.21 3.67
C ALA A 113 5.64 -20.86 3.34
N ASP A 114 5.65 -21.87 2.46
CA ASP A 114 6.84 -22.63 2.06
C ASP A 114 7.72 -23.08 3.25
N GLY A 115 7.06 -23.41 4.37
CA GLY A 115 7.68 -23.83 5.64
C GLY A 115 8.20 -22.69 6.55
N ALA A 116 8.06 -21.42 6.16
CA ALA A 116 8.46 -20.28 6.96
C ALA A 116 7.41 -19.94 8.04
N ALA A 117 7.86 -19.72 9.28
CA ALA A 117 7.00 -19.27 10.36
C ALA A 117 6.53 -17.82 10.12
N ALA A 118 5.34 -17.49 10.62
CA ALA A 118 4.87 -16.11 10.64
C ALA A 118 5.73 -15.28 11.59
N LEU A 119 6.16 -14.12 11.12
CA LEU A 119 6.75 -13.06 11.93
C LEU A 119 5.64 -12.28 12.64
N PRO A 120 5.95 -11.65 13.79
CA PRO A 120 5.01 -10.72 14.41
C PRO A 120 4.63 -9.60 13.43
N PRO A 121 3.39 -9.11 13.50
CA PRO A 121 2.96 -7.98 12.68
C PRO A 121 3.83 -6.76 12.98
N ASP A 122 4.10 -5.96 11.95
CA ASP A 122 4.69 -4.64 12.15
C ASP A 122 3.63 -3.77 12.84
N GLU A 123 3.90 -3.35 14.09
CA GLU A 123 2.99 -2.48 14.85
C GLU A 123 2.86 -1.08 14.23
N GLY A 124 3.72 -0.76 13.24
CA GLY A 124 3.38 0.18 12.17
C GLY A 124 2.97 1.58 12.61
N GLY A 125 3.56 2.10 13.69
CA GLY A 125 3.33 3.48 14.12
C GLY A 125 3.80 4.47 13.05
N ILE A 126 2.87 5.18 12.44
CA ILE A 126 3.11 6.17 11.39
C ILE A 126 3.12 7.56 12.03
N ARG A 127 4.07 8.41 11.65
CA ARG A 127 4.05 9.83 11.99
C ARG A 127 3.93 10.68 10.75
N GLN A 128 2.92 11.55 10.71
CA GLN A 128 2.68 12.48 9.62
C GLN A 128 2.31 13.85 10.19
N ASP A 129 3.05 14.90 9.79
CA ASP A 129 2.87 16.29 10.26
C ASP A 129 2.76 16.44 11.78
N GLY A 130 3.53 15.66 12.54
CA GLY A 130 3.54 15.68 14.01
C GLY A 130 2.43 14.85 14.67
N VAL A 131 1.51 14.29 13.90
CA VAL A 131 0.43 13.41 14.40
C VAL A 131 0.86 11.96 14.27
N ALA A 132 0.68 11.18 15.35
CA ALA A 132 0.91 9.74 15.34
C ALA A 132 -0.38 8.99 14.96
N TYR A 133 -0.26 8.10 13.98
CA TYR A 133 -1.31 7.23 13.48
C TYR A 133 -0.92 5.77 13.67
N GLU A 134 -1.91 4.94 13.96
CA GLU A 134 -1.83 3.48 13.89
C GLU A 134 -2.84 2.99 12.87
N TYR A 135 -2.52 1.88 12.21
CA TYR A 135 -3.48 1.22 11.33
C TYR A 135 -4.43 0.37 12.17
N ASP A 136 -5.71 0.68 12.10
CA ASP A 136 -6.79 -0.09 12.71
C ASP A 136 -7.31 -1.12 11.70
N GLU A 137 -7.14 -2.41 12.02
CA GLU A 137 -7.52 -3.50 11.12
C GLU A 137 -9.04 -3.66 10.99
N ASP A 138 -9.80 -3.32 12.03
CA ASP A 138 -11.25 -3.44 12.04
C ASP A 138 -11.90 -2.31 11.22
N ALA A 139 -11.31 -1.12 11.26
CA ALA A 139 -11.72 0.03 10.47
C ALA A 139 -11.15 0.03 9.04
N ASP A 140 -10.08 -0.72 8.79
CA ASP A 140 -9.23 -0.64 7.58
C ASP A 140 -8.80 0.81 7.29
N ASP A 141 -8.44 1.54 8.34
CA ASP A 141 -8.10 2.97 8.27
C ASP A 141 -7.00 3.35 9.28
N LEU A 142 -6.39 4.51 9.08
CA LEU A 142 -5.45 5.11 10.03
C LEU A 142 -6.20 5.87 11.12
N VAL A 143 -6.03 5.43 12.37
CA VAL A 143 -6.59 6.07 13.56
C VAL A 143 -5.53 6.90 14.27
N VAL A 144 -5.90 8.06 14.79
CA VAL A 144 -5.00 8.94 15.53
C VAL A 144 -4.77 8.39 16.94
N VAL A 145 -3.51 8.23 17.32
CA VAL A 145 -3.10 7.61 18.60
C VAL A 145 -2.61 8.66 19.59
N GLN A 146 -1.94 9.71 19.09
CA GLN A 146 -1.55 10.89 19.86
C GLN A 146 -1.63 12.13 18.96
N GLU A 147 -2.45 13.09 19.37
CA GLU A 147 -2.26 14.49 19.03
C GLU A 147 -1.28 15.07 20.06
N GLU A 148 -0.15 15.64 19.63
CA GLU A 148 0.54 16.57 20.52
C GLU A 148 -0.45 17.69 20.84
N ARG A 149 -1.01 17.67 22.05
CA ARG A 149 -1.55 18.90 22.63
C ARG A 149 -0.34 19.82 22.75
N GLU A 150 -0.23 20.79 21.85
CA GLU A 150 0.63 21.96 22.04
C GLU A 150 0.29 22.52 23.43
N GLY A 151 1.15 22.18 24.40
CA GLY A 151 1.01 22.52 25.79
C GLY A 151 2.21 23.34 26.19
N GLY A 152 2.03 24.67 26.25
CA GLY A 152 2.95 25.61 26.89
C GLY A 152 3.22 26.87 26.10
#